data_AF-A0A529LH92-F1
#
_entry.id   AF-A0A529LH92-F1
#
_cell.length_a   1.000
_cell.length_b   1.000
_cell.length_c   1.000
_cell.angle_alpha   90.00
_cell.angle_beta   90.00
_cell.angle_gamma   90.00
#
_symmetry.space_group_name_H-M   'P 1'
#
loop_
_entity.id
_entity.type
_entity.pdbx_description
1 polymer ?
#
loop_
_entity_poly.entity_id
_entity_poly.type
_entity_poly.pdbx_seq_one_letter_code
_entity_poly.pdbx_strand_id
1 'polypeptide(L)'
;LDLIDEYGADALRFTLTVMAAQGRDVKLDPARIAGYRNFGTKLWNATRFAEMNEVARNDDFWLNDAKLPVNRWILTELTRAARAVTEGITSYRFNEAAGAAYRFVWNLFCDWYLELLKPVFM
;
A
#
# COMPACT_ATOMS: atom_id res chain seq x y z
N LEU A 1 22.05 13.03 2.75
CA LEU A 1 21.92 11.66 3.32
C LEU A 1 21.15 11.73 4.63
N ASP A 2 21.23 12.84 5.35
CA ASP A 2 20.54 13.12 6.62
C ASP A 2 19.04 12.75 6.67
N LEU A 3 18.24 13.10 5.64
CA LEU A 3 16.81 12.71 5.59
C LEU A 3 16.59 11.21 5.42
N ILE A 4 17.52 10.51 4.75
CA ILE A 4 17.48 9.05 4.62
C ILE A 4 17.83 8.41 5.96
N ASP A 5 18.80 8.97 6.68
CA ASP A 5 19.18 8.47 7.99
C ASP A 5 18.05 8.68 9.02
N GLU A 6 17.31 9.79 8.93
CA GLU A 6 16.21 10.12 9.85
C GLU A 6 14.90 9.38 9.53
N TYR A 7 14.55 9.24 8.24
CA TYR A 7 13.23 8.74 7.83
C TYR A 7 13.26 7.41 7.05
N GLY A 8 14.42 7.02 6.53
CA GLY A 8 14.58 5.87 5.64
C GLY A 8 14.49 6.25 4.16
N ALA A 9 15.21 5.50 3.32
CA ALA A 9 15.27 5.73 1.88
C ALA A 9 13.89 5.57 1.22
N ASP A 10 13.10 4.58 1.64
CA ASP A 10 11.78 4.31 1.06
C ASP A 10 10.77 5.42 1.36
N ALA A 11 10.80 5.97 2.58
CA ALA A 11 9.95 7.10 2.95
C ALA A 11 10.24 8.31 2.05
N LEU A 12 11.53 8.62 1.84
CA LEU A 12 11.94 9.70 0.96
C LEU A 12 11.53 9.43 -0.50
N ARG A 13 11.82 8.23 -1.03
CA ARG A 13 11.47 7.84 -2.41
C ARG A 13 9.97 7.91 -2.65
N PHE A 14 9.17 7.39 -1.73
CA PHE A 14 7.71 7.41 -1.85
C PHE A 14 7.18 8.85 -1.79
N THR A 15 7.72 9.70 -0.89
CA THR A 15 7.38 11.12 -0.82
C THR A 15 7.61 11.82 -2.16
N LEU A 16 8.82 11.66 -2.73
CA LEU A 16 9.17 12.26 -4.02
C LEU A 16 8.29 11.74 -5.15
N THR A 17 7.96 10.44 -5.14
CA THR A 17 7.07 9.82 -6.12
C THR A 17 5.66 10.42 -6.08
N VAL A 18 5.09 10.59 -4.89
CA VAL A 18 3.76 11.22 -4.73
C VAL A 18 3.80 12.71 -5.13
N MET A 19 4.92 13.39 -4.88
CA MET A 19 5.08 14.81 -5.19
C MET A 19 5.42 15.10 -6.65
N ALA A 20 5.82 14.09 -7.44
CA ALA A 20 6.16 14.21 -8.85
C ALA A 20 4.93 14.45 -9.77
N ALA A 21 3.92 15.18 -9.28
CA ALA A 21 2.79 15.60 -10.09
C ALA A 21 3.25 16.65 -11.12
N GLN A 22 2.83 16.48 -12.37
CA GLN A 22 3.24 17.33 -13.48
C GLN A 22 2.93 18.81 -13.23
N GLY A 23 3.91 19.69 -13.50
CA GLY A 23 3.73 21.14 -13.48
C GLY A 23 3.69 21.80 -12.09
N ARG A 24 4.11 21.11 -11.02
CA ARG A 24 4.19 21.70 -9.66
C ARG A 24 5.62 21.68 -9.10
N ASP A 25 5.99 22.77 -8.44
CA ASP A 25 7.22 22.83 -7.65
C ASP A 25 7.12 21.91 -6.42
N VAL A 26 8.14 21.06 -6.26
CA VAL A 26 8.25 20.15 -5.13
C VAL A 26 8.85 20.90 -3.94
N LYS A 27 8.00 21.37 -3.02
CA LYS A 27 8.44 21.84 -1.70
C LYS A 27 8.47 20.68 -0.72
N LEU A 28 9.67 20.16 -0.47
CA LEU A 28 9.85 19.03 0.44
C LEU A 28 9.54 19.46 1.87
N ASP A 29 8.64 18.74 2.53
CA ASP A 29 8.22 18.95 3.91
C ASP A 29 8.59 17.71 4.74
N PRO A 30 9.48 17.83 5.74
CA PRO A 30 9.84 16.72 6.63
C PRO A 30 8.63 16.03 7.28
N ALA A 31 7.57 16.78 7.62
CA ALA A 31 6.37 16.19 8.20
C ALA A 31 5.67 15.23 7.24
N ARG A 32 5.72 15.52 5.93
CA ARG A 32 5.19 14.64 4.89
C ARG A 32 6.05 13.38 4.74
N ILE A 33 7.38 13.50 4.82
CA ILE A 33 8.28 12.33 4.80
C ILE A 33 8.01 11.44 6.01
N ALA A 34 7.83 12.02 7.19
CA ALA A 34 7.43 11.29 8.40
C ALA A 34 6.11 10.52 8.20
N GLY A 35 5.13 11.14 7.54
CA GLY A 35 3.87 10.48 7.17
C GLY A 35 4.08 9.23 6.30
N TYR A 36 4.99 9.29 5.33
CA TYR A 36 5.29 8.13 4.47
C TYR A 36 6.23 7.11 5.12
N ARG A 37 7.04 7.49 6.12
CA ARG A 37 7.69 6.52 7.01
C ARG A 37 6.65 5.70 7.76
N ASN A 38 5.60 6.34 8.29
CA ASN A 38 4.50 5.63 8.96
C ASN A 38 3.76 4.68 8.01
N PHE A 39 3.71 4.99 6.72
CA PHE A 39 3.18 4.08 5.71
C PHE A 39 4.01 2.81 5.56
N GLY A 40 5.35 2.94 5.52
CA GLY A 40 6.26 1.80 5.58
C GLY A 40 6.02 0.94 6.83
N THR A 41 5.87 1.57 8.00
CA THR A 41 5.52 0.86 9.25
C THR A 41 4.18 0.13 9.16
N LYS A 42 3.17 0.75 8.53
CA LYS A 42 1.84 0.12 8.34
C LYS A 42 1.94 -1.13 7.45
N LEU A 43 2.73 -1.09 6.37
CA LEU A 43 3.03 -2.26 5.53
C LEU A 43 3.73 -3.36 6.34
N TRP A 44 4.76 -3.01 7.11
CA TRP A 44 5.47 -3.97 7.95
C TRP A 44 4.54 -4.65 8.97
N ASN A 45 3.69 -3.87 9.65
CA ASN A 45 2.70 -4.41 10.59
C ASN A 45 1.70 -5.37 9.92
N ALA A 46 1.23 -5.02 8.72
CA ALA A 46 0.31 -5.87 7.95
C ALA A 46 0.96 -7.20 7.56
N THR A 47 2.23 -7.17 7.12
CA THR A 47 3.00 -8.39 6.83
C THR A 47 3.21 -9.22 8.08
N ARG A 48 3.57 -8.61 9.22
CA ARG A 48 3.70 -9.31 10.50
C ARG A 48 2.41 -9.98 10.94
N PHE A 49 1.27 -9.31 10.79
CA PHE A 49 -0.04 -9.91 11.06
C PHE A 49 -0.27 -11.15 10.20
N ALA A 50 0.05 -11.09 8.90
CA ALA A 50 -0.08 -12.25 8.01
C ALA A 50 0.85 -13.41 8.43
N GLU A 51 2.11 -13.12 8.75
CA GLU A 51 3.08 -14.12 9.25
C GLU A 51 2.62 -14.79 10.55
N MET A 52 2.09 -14.01 11.50
CA MET A 52 1.55 -14.53 12.76
C MET A 52 0.34 -15.45 12.58
N ASN A 53 -0.38 -15.33 11.47
CA ASN A 53 -1.50 -16.18 11.11
C ASN A 53 -1.11 -17.23 10.04
N GLU A 54 0.19 -17.52 9.92
CA GLU A 54 0.73 -18.57 9.06
C GLU A 54 0.35 -18.42 7.57
N VAL A 55 0.11 -17.19 7.11
CA VAL A 55 -0.17 -16.92 5.71
C VAL A 55 1.06 -17.26 4.88
N ALA A 56 0.91 -18.26 4.02
CA ALA A 56 1.95 -18.69 3.09
C ALA A 56 1.58 -18.35 1.64
N ARG A 57 2.60 -18.16 0.81
CA ARG A 57 2.42 -18.08 -0.64
C ARG A 57 1.83 -19.41 -1.14
N ASN A 58 0.72 -19.32 -1.86
CA ASN A 58 0.12 -20.43 -2.56
C ASN A 58 0.01 -20.09 -4.04
N ASP A 59 0.85 -20.70 -4.87
CA ASP A 59 0.88 -20.47 -6.32
C ASP A 59 -0.32 -21.09 -7.06
N ASP A 60 -1.00 -22.06 -6.43
CA ASP A 60 -2.19 -22.70 -6.97
C ASP A 60 -3.48 -21.94 -6.61
N PHE A 61 -3.39 -20.88 -5.79
CA PHE A 61 -4.56 -20.11 -5.38
C PHE A 61 -5.18 -19.34 -6.55
N TRP A 62 -6.46 -19.59 -6.81
CA TRP A 62 -7.22 -18.84 -7.79
C TRP A 62 -8.20 -17.87 -7.12
N LEU A 63 -8.47 -16.72 -7.75
CA LEU A 63 -9.34 -15.67 -7.19
C LEU A 63 -10.75 -16.19 -6.83
N ASN A 64 -11.27 -17.16 -7.59
CA ASN A 64 -12.59 -17.75 -7.34
C ASN A 64 -12.62 -18.71 -6.14
N ASP A 65 -11.47 -19.08 -5.60
CA ASP A 65 -11.37 -19.95 -4.43
C ASP A 65 -11.76 -19.21 -3.14
N ALA A 66 -11.73 -17.87 -3.15
CA ALA A 66 -12.19 -17.05 -2.05
C ALA A 66 -13.65 -17.36 -1.67
N LYS A 67 -13.85 -17.93 -0.48
CA LYS A 67 -15.18 -18.33 0.02
C LYS A 67 -15.94 -17.19 0.68
N LEU A 68 -15.26 -16.37 1.49
CA LEU A 68 -15.89 -15.30 2.24
C LEU A 68 -16.16 -14.08 1.34
N PRO A 69 -17.32 -13.40 1.47
CA PRO A 69 -17.62 -12.18 0.73
C PRO A 69 -16.56 -11.09 0.91
N VAL A 70 -16.02 -10.94 2.12
CA VAL A 70 -14.96 -9.96 2.44
C VAL A 70 -13.67 -10.25 1.66
N ASN A 71 -13.32 -11.52 1.45
CA ASN A 71 -12.15 -11.92 0.66
C ASN A 71 -12.35 -11.61 -0.83
N ARG A 72 -13.55 -11.86 -1.36
CA ARG A 72 -13.88 -11.51 -2.76
C ARG A 72 -13.86 -10.00 -2.98
N TRP A 73 -14.38 -9.24 -2.01
CA TRP A 73 -14.37 -7.78 -2.06
C TRP A 73 -12.94 -7.24 -2.12
N ILE A 74 -12.04 -7.64 -1.19
CA ILE A 74 -10.68 -7.10 -1.19
C ILE A 74 -9.90 -7.50 -2.44
N LEU A 75 -10.13 -8.70 -3.00
CA LEU A 75 -9.49 -9.13 -4.25
C LEU A 75 -9.97 -8.29 -5.45
N THR A 76 -11.24 -7.87 -5.44
CA THR A 76 -11.78 -6.94 -6.44
C THR A 76 -11.11 -5.57 -6.32
N GLU A 77 -10.98 -5.04 -5.10
CA GLU A 77 -10.30 -3.77 -4.85
C GLU A 77 -8.80 -3.84 -5.19
N LEU A 78 -8.14 -4.96 -4.90
CA LEU A 78 -6.76 -5.21 -5.30
C LEU A 78 -6.61 -5.18 -6.82
N THR A 79 -7.54 -5.81 -7.54
CA THR A 79 -7.54 -5.79 -9.02
C THR A 79 -7.68 -4.37 -9.56
N ARG A 80 -8.57 -3.55 -8.97
CA ARG A 80 -8.72 -2.14 -9.32
C ARG A 80 -7.46 -1.33 -9.03
N ALA A 81 -6.87 -1.53 -7.86
CA ALA A 81 -5.63 -0.87 -7.46
C ALA A 81 -4.47 -1.24 -8.39
N ALA A 82 -4.29 -2.52 -8.70
CA ALA A 82 -3.24 -3.01 -9.60
C ALA A 82 -3.37 -2.39 -11.00
N ARG A 83 -4.59 -2.28 -11.53
CA ARG A 83 -4.85 -1.60 -12.81
C ARG A 83 -4.48 -0.12 -12.75
N ALA A 84 -4.93 0.59 -11.72
CA ALA A 84 -4.64 2.02 -11.56
C ALA A 84 -3.13 2.30 -11.39
N VAL A 85 -2.44 1.46 -10.61
CA VAL A 85 -0.98 1.52 -10.46
C VAL A 85 -0.28 1.27 -11.79
N THR A 86 -0.69 0.23 -12.52
CA THR A 86 -0.13 -0.11 -13.82
C THR A 86 -0.31 1.04 -14.81
N GLU A 87 -1.53 1.58 -14.91
CA GLU A 87 -1.81 2.72 -15.79
C GLU A 87 -0.94 3.93 -15.45
N GLY A 88 -0.87 4.30 -14.16
CA GLY A 88 -0.03 5.41 -13.70
C GLY A 88 1.44 5.22 -14.02
N ILE A 89 1.98 4.01 -13.88
CA ILE A 89 3.36 3.69 -14.26
C ILE A 89 3.55 3.79 -15.78
N THR A 90 2.68 3.15 -16.57
CA THR A 90 2.81 3.13 -18.04
C THR A 90 2.61 4.49 -18.69
N SER A 91 1.87 5.39 -18.04
CA SER A 91 1.63 6.77 -18.49
C SER A 91 2.57 7.80 -17.86
N TYR A 92 3.61 7.34 -17.13
CA TYR A 92 4.57 8.19 -16.41
C TYR A 92 3.94 9.12 -15.36
N ARG A 93 2.70 8.85 -14.93
CA ARG A 93 2.00 9.53 -13.83
C ARG A 93 2.27 8.81 -12.51
N PHE A 94 3.53 8.82 -12.07
CA PHE A 94 3.96 8.08 -10.88
C PHE A 94 3.27 8.54 -9.59
N ASN A 95 2.90 9.81 -9.50
CA ASN A 95 2.12 10.35 -8.38
C ASN A 95 0.75 9.68 -8.26
N GLU A 96 0.09 9.39 -9.38
CA GLU A 96 -1.20 8.69 -9.39
C GLU A 96 -1.03 7.22 -9.00
N ALA A 97 0.02 6.56 -9.50
CA ALA A 97 0.34 5.18 -9.13
C ALA A 97 0.61 5.05 -7.62
N ALA A 98 1.46 5.92 -7.06
CA ALA A 98 1.74 5.94 -5.63
C ALA A 98 0.49 6.25 -4.80
N GLY A 99 -0.35 7.19 -5.25
CA GLY A 99 -1.62 7.50 -4.61
C GLY A 99 -2.59 6.31 -4.61
N ALA A 100 -2.68 5.56 -5.71
CA ALA A 100 -3.51 4.37 -5.79
C ALA A 100 -3.03 3.25 -4.85
N ALA A 101 -1.71 3.00 -4.81
CA ALA A 101 -1.11 2.02 -3.91
C ALA A 101 -1.34 2.40 -2.43
N TYR A 102 -1.12 3.66 -2.07
CA TYR A 102 -1.35 4.16 -0.72
C TYR A 102 -2.82 3.97 -0.29
N ARG A 103 -3.78 4.39 -1.14
CA ARG A 103 -5.21 4.26 -0.83
C ARG A 103 -5.61 2.80 -0.60
N PHE A 104 -5.16 1.89 -1.47
CA PHE A 104 -5.48 0.47 -1.32
C PHE A 104 -4.92 -0.10 -0.02
N VAL A 105 -3.61 0.07 0.21
CA VAL A 105 -2.95 -0.51 1.39
C VAL A 105 -3.49 0.10 2.67
N TRP A 106 -3.50 1.42 2.78
CA TRP A 106 -3.87 2.09 4.02
C TRP A 106 -5.37 2.00 4.26
N ASN A 107 -6.17 2.53 3.33
CA ASN A 107 -7.58 2.79 3.58
C ASN A 107 -8.48 1.59 3.34
N LEU A 108 -8.08 0.61 2.53
CA LEU A 108 -8.92 -0.57 2.24
C LEU A 108 -8.38 -1.82 2.92
N PHE A 109 -7.11 -2.14 2.70
CA PHE A 109 -6.52 -3.36 3.23
C PHE A 109 -6.34 -3.29 4.75
N CYS A 110 -5.61 -2.30 5.25
CA CYS A 110 -5.32 -2.22 6.67
C CYS A 110 -6.50 -1.74 7.50
N ASP A 111 -7.16 -0.65 7.13
CA ASP A 111 -8.22 -0.05 7.95
C ASP A 111 -9.54 -0.84 7.92
N TRP A 112 -9.81 -1.60 6.86
CA TRP A 112 -11.03 -2.42 6.75
C TRP A 112 -10.74 -3.91 6.70
N TYR A 113 -10.01 -4.39 5.70
CA TYR A 113 -9.89 -5.83 5.48
C TYR A 113 -9.27 -6.57 6.67
N LEU A 114 -8.12 -6.09 7.19
CA LEU A 114 -7.50 -6.71 8.36
C LEU A 114 -8.38 -6.62 9.61
N GLU A 115 -9.02 -5.48 9.85
CA GLU A 115 -9.92 -5.30 11.00
C GLU A 115 -11.13 -6.24 10.94
N LEU A 116 -11.73 -6.42 9.75
CA LEU A 116 -12.84 -7.35 9.52
C LEU A 116 -12.41 -8.82 9.62
N LEU A 117 -11.14 -9.14 9.45
CA LEU A 117 -10.61 -10.49 9.59
C LEU A 117 -10.24 -10.86 11.02
N LYS A 118 -9.97 -9.89 11.91
CA LYS A 118 -9.60 -10.19 13.30
C LYS A 118 -10.56 -11.16 14.01
N PRO A 119 -11.90 -11.04 13.88
CA PRO A 119 -12.84 -11.99 14.50
C PRO A 119 -12.84 -13.40 13.88
N VAL A 120 -12.24 -13.59 12.69
CA VAL A 120 -12.12 -14.89 12.03
C VAL A 120 -10.89 -15.66 12.54
N PHE A 121 -9.86 -14.93 12.98
CA PHE A 121 -8.61 -15.48 13.51
C PHE A 121 -8.56 -15.57 15.05
N MET A 122 -9.56 -15.01 15.74
CA MET A 122 -9.73 -15.07 17.21
C MET A 122 -10.71 -16.17 17.58
#